data_AF-S6V0D9-F1
#
_entry.id   AF-S6V0D9-F1
#
_cell.length_a   1.000
_cell.length_b   1.000
_cell.length_c   1.000
_cell.angle_alpha   90.00
_cell.angle_beta   90.00
_cell.angle_gamma   90.00
#
_symmetry.space_group_name_H-M   'P 1'
#
loop_
_entity.id
_entity.type
_entity.pdbx_description
1 polymer ?
#
loop_
_entity_poly.entity_id
_entity_poly.type
_entity_poly.pdbx_seq_one_letter_code
_entity_poly.pdbx_strand_id
1 'polypeptide(L)' 'MQPTRRSYSKSFKIQVIQECAQPGASIASIALRHNLNANLVHKWIRLQAPKSTALQPAFIPLPLPTNAVNQHAASPSICV' A
#
# COMPACT_ATOMS: atom_id res chain seq x y z
N MET A 1 19.51 -24.80 -11.05
CA MET A 1 18.37 -24.54 -11.95
C MET A 1 17.81 -23.16 -11.62
N GLN A 2 18.12 -22.13 -12.41
CA GLN A 2 17.60 -20.78 -12.17
C GLN A 2 16.11 -20.74 -12.54
N PRO A 3 15.22 -20.16 -11.72
CA PRO A 3 13.80 -20.09 -12.04
C PRO A 3 13.60 -19.23 -13.29
N THR A 4 13.14 -19.86 -14.38
CA THR A 4 12.81 -19.19 -15.64
C THR A 4 11.64 -18.25 -15.39
N ARG A 5 11.92 -16.94 -15.29
CA ARG A 5 10.86 -15.94 -15.13
C ARG A 5 10.18 -15.72 -16.49
N ARG A 6 8.85 -15.89 -16.53
CA ARG A 6 8.06 -15.53 -17.72
C ARG A 6 8.19 -14.04 -18.00
N SER A 7 8.70 -13.70 -19.17
CA SER A 7 8.78 -12.32 -19.65
C SER A 7 7.51 -11.97 -20.41
N TYR A 8 7.00 -10.75 -20.20
CA TYR A 8 5.83 -10.22 -20.89
C TYR A 8 6.23 -9.01 -21.73
N SER A 9 5.68 -8.92 -22.93
CA SER A 9 5.92 -7.81 -23.85
C SER A 9 5.40 -6.48 -23.27
N LYS A 10 5.96 -5.36 -23.73
CA LYS A 10 5.56 -4.03 -23.27
C LYS A 10 4.11 -3.71 -23.63
N SER A 11 3.67 -4.08 -24.83
CA SER A 11 2.29 -3.89 -25.29
C SER A 11 1.28 -4.60 -24.39
N PHE A 12 1.56 -5.86 -24.03
CA PHE A 12 0.68 -6.63 -23.15
C PHE A 12 0.55 -6.02 -21.75
N LYS A 13 1.66 -5.53 -21.18
CA LYS A 13 1.65 -4.83 -19.89
C LYS A 13 0.77 -3.58 -19.94
N ILE A 14 0.89 -2.78 -21.00
CA ILE A 14 0.10 -1.55 -21.17
C ILE A 14 -1.39 -1.88 -21.27
N GLN A 15 -1.76 -2.89 -22.06
CA GLN A 15 -3.15 -3.32 -22.20
C GLN A 15 -3.76 -3.70 -20.84
N VAL A 16 -3.07 -4.53 -20.05
CA VAL A 16 -3.55 -4.95 -18.73
C VAL A 16 -3.66 -3.77 -17.77
N ILE A 17 -2.70 -2.84 -17.79
CA ILE A 17 -2.74 -1.64 -16.94
C ILE A 17 -3.90 -0.72 -17.33
N GLN A 18 -4.16 -0.54 -18.63
CA GLN A 18 -5.25 0.29 -19.13
C GLN A 18 -6.62 -0.29 -18.77
N GLU A 19 -6.76 -1.62 -18.82
CA GLU A 19 -7.97 -2.31 -18.36
C GLU A 19 -8.17 -2.11 -16.85
N CYS A 20 -7.09 -2.16 -16.05
CA CYS A 20 -7.13 -1.87 -14.61
C CYS A 20 -7.39 -0.41 -14.28
N ALA A 21 -7.15 0.52 -15.19
CA ALA A 21 -7.39 1.95 -14.99
C ALA A 21 -8.87 2.35 -15.15
N GLN A 22 -9.74 1.42 -15.60
CA GLN A 22 -11.16 1.68 -15.75
C GLN A 22 -11.85 1.84 -14.38
N PRO A 23 -12.75 2.82 -14.22
CA PRO A 23 -13.47 3.04 -12.97
C PRO A 23 -14.33 1.82 -12.65
N GLY A 24 -14.14 1.24 -11.45
CA GLY A 24 -14.85 0.04 -11.00
C GLY A 24 -14.23 -1.29 -11.43
N ALA A 25 -13.11 -1.27 -12.17
CA ALA A 25 -12.42 -2.49 -12.55
C ALA A 25 -11.54 -3.01 -11.40
N SER A 26 -11.76 -4.26 -10.99
CA SER A 26 -10.93 -4.92 -9.98
C SER A 26 -9.68 -5.50 -10.63
N ILE A 27 -8.52 -5.08 -10.11
CA ILE A 27 -7.20 -5.56 -10.54
C ILE A 27 -7.10 -7.09 -10.42
N ALA A 28 -7.67 -7.66 -9.36
CA ALA A 28 -7.69 -9.11 -9.15
C ALA A 28 -8.54 -9.80 -10.22
N SER A 29 -9.72 -9.25 -10.54
CA SER A 29 -10.60 -9.80 -11.58
C SER A 29 -9.91 -9.78 -12.96
N ILE A 30 -9.26 -8.67 -13.31
CA ILE A 30 -8.53 -8.56 -14.59
C ILE A 30 -7.34 -9.52 -14.62
N ALA A 31 -6.58 -9.62 -13.52
CA ALA A 31 -5.48 -10.57 -13.43
C ALA A 31 -5.95 -12.01 -13.64
N LEU A 32 -7.08 -12.41 -13.04
CA LEU A 32 -7.68 -13.73 -13.24
C LEU A 32 -8.08 -13.97 -14.71
N ARG A 33 -8.67 -12.98 -15.38
CA ARG A 33 -9.04 -13.07 -16.82
C ARG A 33 -7.83 -13.33 -17.72
N HIS A 34 -6.69 -12.71 -17.40
CA HIS A 34 -5.44 -12.88 -18.14
C HIS A 34 -4.54 -14.00 -17.62
N ASN A 35 -5.01 -14.78 -16.63
CA ASN A 35 -4.22 -15.80 -15.92
C ASN A 35 -2.88 -15.25 -15.36
N LEU A 36 -2.92 -14.01 -14.85
CA LEU A 36 -1.79 -13.30 -14.27
C LEU A 36 -1.89 -13.29 -12.75
N ASN A 37 -0.73 -13.17 -12.11
CA ASN A 37 -0.67 -12.90 -10.68
C ASN A 37 -0.96 -11.41 -10.41
N ALA A 38 -1.94 -11.11 -9.56
CA ALA A 38 -2.31 -9.74 -9.17
C ALA A 38 -1.11 -8.92 -8.65
N ASN A 39 -0.16 -9.56 -7.94
CA ASN A 39 1.05 -8.90 -7.44
C ASN A 39 1.93 -8.35 -8.58
N LEU A 40 1.96 -9.06 -9.71
CA LEU A 40 2.73 -8.66 -10.88
C LEU A 40 2.05 -7.49 -11.60
N VAL A 41 0.72 -7.48 -11.66
CA VAL A 41 -0.05 -6.32 -12.17
C VAL A 41 0.16 -5.09 -11.27
N HIS A 42 0.09 -5.24 -9.95
CA HIS A 42 0.44 -4.17 -8.99
C HIS A 42 1.86 -3.65 -9.17
N LYS A 43 2.83 -4.53 -9.45
CA LYS A 43 4.20 -4.12 -9.73
C LYS A 43 4.27 -3.29 -11.01
N TRP A 44 3.57 -3.69 -12.06
CA TRP A 44 3.55 -2.94 -13.32
C TRP A 44 2.89 -1.58 -13.18
N ILE A 45 1.75 -1.49 -12.49
CA ILE A 45 1.08 -0.22 -12.19
C ILE A 45 2.03 0.71 -11.42
N ARG A 46 2.71 0.21 -10.37
CA ARG A 46 3.67 1.02 -9.60
C ARG A 46 4.90 1.48 -10.39
N LEU A 47 5.40 0.64 -11.31
CA LEU A 47 6.55 1.00 -12.14
C LEU A 47 6.19 2.02 -13.23
N GLN A 48 4.93 2.05 -13.66
CA GLN A 48 4.44 2.94 -14.71
C GLN A 48 3.80 4.21 -14.18
N ALA A 49 3.28 4.20 -12.95
CA ALA A 49 2.98 5.42 -12.23
C ALA A 49 4.24 6.28 -12.25
N PRO A 50 4.13 7.58 -12.61
CA PRO A 50 5.26 8.49 -12.43
C PRO A 50 5.71 8.27 -11.00
N LYS A 51 7.01 8.02 -10.79
CA LYS A 51 7.57 8.05 -9.45
C LYS A 51 7.21 9.42 -8.94
N SER A 52 6.12 9.49 -8.17
CA SER A 52 5.85 10.65 -7.38
C SER A 52 7.11 10.69 -6.53
N THR A 53 8.01 11.62 -6.84
CA THR A 53 8.72 12.37 -5.82
C THR A 53 7.63 13.00 -4.99
N ALA A 54 6.90 12.15 -4.25
CA ALA A 54 6.04 12.52 -3.18
C ALA A 54 7.05 13.15 -2.25
N LEU A 55 7.08 14.48 -2.31
CA LEU A 55 7.60 15.33 -1.27
C LEU A 55 7.18 14.64 0.01
N GLN A 56 8.16 14.08 0.72
CA GLN A 56 7.95 13.38 1.97
C GLN A 56 6.95 14.22 2.78
N PRO A 57 5.87 13.64 3.35
CA PRO A 57 5.02 14.42 4.23
C PRO A 57 5.95 15.03 5.27
N ALA A 58 6.08 16.37 5.26
CA ALA A 58 6.96 17.07 6.16
C ALA A 58 6.49 16.70 7.57
N PHE A 59 7.32 15.97 8.30
CA PHE A 59 7.05 15.63 9.68
C PHE A 59 7.10 16.93 10.47
N ILE A 60 5.94 17.46 10.85
CA ILE A 60 5.82 18.66 11.67
C ILE A 60 5.76 18.18 13.13
N PRO A 61 6.82 18.36 13.94
CA PRO A 61 6.75 18.01 15.34
C PRO A 61 5.75 18.91 16.04
N LEU A 62 4.70 18.30 16.62
CA LEU A 62 3.74 18.98 17.48
C LEU A 62 4.27 18.97 18.92
N PRO A 63 4.34 20.12 19.61
CA PRO A 63 4.75 20.15 21.01
C PRO A 63 3.66 19.52 21.88
N LEU A 64 4.02 18.48 22.63
CA LEU A 64 3.15 17.87 23.63
C LEU A 64 3.24 18.69 24.93
N PRO A 65 2.12 19.12 25.54
CA PRO A 65 2.16 19.73 26.85
C PRO A 65 2.55 18.66 27.88
N THR A 66 3.74 18.78 28.45
CA THR A 66 4.14 18.04 29.64
C THR A 66 3.38 18.60 30.83
N ASN A 67 2.11 18.21 30.99
CA ASN A 67 1.38 18.50 32.22
C ASN A 67 1.88 17.54 33.29
N ALA A 68 2.91 17.95 34.02
CA ALA A 68 3.30 17.35 35.27
C ALA A 68 2.19 17.61 36.30
N VAL A 69 1.16 16.76 36.31
CA VAL A 69 0.26 16.67 37.45
C VAL A 69 0.73 15.52 38.33
N ASN A 70 1.61 15.91 39.25
CA ASN A 70 1.84 15.20 40.49
C ASN A 70 0.52 15.18 41.28
N GLN A 71 0.39 14.17 42.16
CA GLN A 71 -0.50 14.11 43.33
C GLN A 71 -1.81 13.29 43.26
N HIS A 72 -1.70 12.14 43.96
CA HIS A 72 -2.60 11.58 44.96
C HIS A 72 -3.81 10.72 44.55
N ALA A 73 -3.56 9.41 44.71
CA ALA A 73 -4.26 8.51 45.64
C ALA A 73 -5.78 8.34 45.53
N ALA A 74 -6.20 7.18 45.02
CA ALA A 74 -7.19 6.32 45.68
C ALA A 74 -7.21 4.93 45.02
N SER A 75 -6.73 3.91 45.73
CA SER A 75 -7.14 2.53 45.46
C SER A 75 -8.62 2.36 45.84
N PRO A 76 -9.36 1.53 45.10
CA PRO A 76 -10.26 0.61 45.77
C PRO A 76 -9.84 -0.83 45.52
N SER A 77 -9.73 -1.53 46.65
CA SER A 77 -9.49 -2.96 46.82
C SER A 77 -10.42 -3.80 45.93
N ILE A 78 -9.85 -4.80 45.23
CA ILE A 78 -10.63 -5.94 44.75
C ILE A 78 -10.93 -6.82 45.97
N CYS A 79 -12.20 -7.11 46.21
CA CYS A 79 -12.66 -8.08 47.21
C CYS A 79 -13.14 -9.35 46.49
N VAL A 80 -12.50 -10.48 46.87
CA VAL A 80 -12.86 -11.91 46.77
C VAL A 80 -13.57 -12.40 45.50
#